data_AF-A0A7K4NKN2-F1
#
_entry.id   AF-A0A7K4NKN2-F1
#
_cell.length_a   1.000
_cell.length_b   1.000
_cell.length_c   1.000
_cell.angle_alpha   90.00
_cell.angle_beta   90.00
_cell.angle_gamma   90.00
#
_symmetry.space_group_name_H-M   'P 1'
#
loop_
_entity.id
_entity.type
_entity.pdbx_description
1 polymer ?
#
loop_
_entity_poly.entity_id
_entity_poly.type
_entity_poly.pdbx_seq_one_letter_code
_entity_poly.pdbx_strand_id
1 'polypeptide(L)' 'MTIKQVVVVRTDLDMGKGKIAAQVGHACVLGAEHVRKSNPEWFSEWWKGQEKVVLKVANLKE' A
#
# COMPACT_ATOMS: atom_id res chain seq x y z
N MET A 1 13.09 -4.61 12.94
CA MET A 1 11.64 -4.74 13.24
C MET A 1 10.98 -5.06 11.91
N THR A 2 10.09 -6.05 11.80
CA THR A 2 9.54 -6.36 10.47
C THR A 2 8.70 -5.19 9.93
N ILE A 3 9.21 -4.49 8.91
CA ILE A 3 8.50 -3.39 8.23
C ILE A 3 7.57 -3.97 7.16
N LYS A 4 6.36 -3.42 7.05
CA LYS A 4 5.37 -3.78 6.03
C LYS A 4 4.69 -2.54 5.47
N GLN A 5 4.20 -2.67 4.23
CA GLN A 5 3.38 -1.66 3.59
C GLN A 5 1.90 -2.05 3.77
N VAL A 6 1.10 -1.16 4.33
CA VAL A 6 -0.35 -1.35 4.46
C VAL A 6 -1.04 -0.48 3.42
N VAL A 7 -1.93 -1.09 2.63
CA VAL A 7 -2.72 -0.38 1.63
C VAL A 7 -4.19 -0.49 2.00
N VAL A 8 -4.86 0.65 2.11
CA VAL A 8 -6.25 0.73 2.53
C VAL A 8 -7.13 1.02 1.32
N VAL A 9 -8.15 0.19 1.11
CA VAL A 9 -9.05 0.29 -0.05
C VAL A 9 -10.46 0.64 0.41
N ARG A 10 -11.04 1.66 -0.21
CA ARG A 10 -12.44 2.03 -0.03
C ARG A 10 -13.38 1.03 -0.70
N THR A 11 -14.37 0.55 0.04
CA THR A 11 -15.37 -0.40 -0.48
C THR A 11 -16.66 0.25 -0.99
N ASP A 12 -16.90 1.52 -0.69
CA ASP A 12 -18.07 2.28 -1.19
C ASP A 12 -17.98 2.67 -2.67
N LEU A 13 -16.84 2.43 -3.32
CA LEU A 13 -16.60 2.77 -4.72
C LEU A 13 -16.98 1.66 -5.72
N ASP A 14 -17.59 0.56 -5.24
CA ASP A 14 -18.03 -0.60 -6.03
C ASP A 14 -16.99 -1.09 -7.06
N MET A 15 -15.71 -1.08 -6.67
CA MET A 15 -14.62 -1.44 -7.57
C MET A 15 -14.55 -2.96 -7.75
N GLY A 16 -14.54 -3.42 -9.00
CA GLY A 16 -14.24 -4.81 -9.32
C GLY A 16 -12.80 -5.21 -8.93
N LYS A 17 -12.55 -6.52 -8.78
CA LYS A 17 -11.26 -7.08 -8.32
C LYS A 17 -10.04 -6.55 -9.09
N GLY A 18 -10.14 -6.47 -10.42
CA GLY A 18 -9.05 -5.95 -11.26
C GLY A 18 -8.75 -4.47 -11.03
N LYS A 19 -9.80 -3.65 -10.83
CA LYS A 19 -9.63 -2.23 -10.51
C LYS A 19 -9.00 -2.04 -9.12
N ILE A 20 -9.43 -2.82 -8.13
CA ILE A 20 -8.82 -2.84 -6.80
C ILE A 20 -7.33 -3.18 -6.90
N ALA A 21 -6.98 -4.26 -7.61
CA ALA A 21 -5.59 -4.66 -7.78
C ALA A 21 -4.74 -3.57 -8.43
N ALA A 22 -5.25 -2.89 -9.46
CA ALA A 22 -4.56 -1.78 -10.11
C ALA A 22 -4.35 -0.59 -9.16
N GLN A 23 -5.37 -0.20 -8.38
CA GLN A 23 -5.24 0.90 -7.41
C GLN A 23 -4.26 0.55 -6.27
N VAL A 24 -4.31 -0.69 -5.76
CA VAL A 24 -3.35 -1.17 -4.78
C VAL A 24 -1.93 -1.13 -5.36
N GLY A 25 -1.75 -1.55 -6.61
CA GLY A 25 -0.46 -1.46 -7.30
C GLY A 25 0.07 -0.03 -7.40
N HIS A 26 -0.78 0.92 -7.79
CA HIS A 26 -0.40 2.35 -7.82
C HIS A 26 0.03 2.86 -6.45
N ALA A 27 -0.76 2.59 -5.40
CA ALA A 27 -0.46 2.98 -4.03
C ALA A 27 0.86 2.36 -3.53
N CYS A 28 1.11 1.09 -3.87
CA CYS A 28 2.35 0.39 -3.50
C CYS A 28 3.59 1.08 -4.08
N VAL A 29 3.58 1.37 -5.39
CA VAL A 29 4.71 2.00 -6.10
C VAL A 29 4.95 3.41 -5.57
N LEU A 30 3.90 4.22 -5.45
CA LEU A 30 4.02 5.60 -4.95
C LEU A 30 4.52 5.63 -3.50
N GLY A 31 3.95 4.78 -2.63
CA GLY A 31 4.37 4.69 -1.23
C GLY A 31 5.80 4.19 -1.07
N ALA A 32 6.20 3.17 -1.84
CA ALA A 32 7.55 2.65 -1.81
C ALA A 32 8.58 3.68 -2.30
N GLU A 33 8.30 4.40 -3.39
CA GLU A 33 9.17 5.45 -3.92
C GLU A 33 9.28 6.65 -2.97
N HIS A 34 8.19 7.00 -2.29
CA HIS A 34 8.21 8.03 -1.25
C HIS A 34 9.14 7.65 -0.10
N VAL A 35 8.94 6.45 0.49
CA VAL A 35 9.78 5.95 1.59
C VAL A 35 11.22 5.75 1.16
N ARG A 36 11.48 5.31 -0.09
CA ARG A 36 12.84 5.21 -0.63
C ARG A 36 13.60 6.54 -0.58
N LYS A 37 12.91 7.67 -0.75
CA LYS A 37 13.51 9.02 -0.68
C LYS A 37 13.56 9.58 0.73
N SER A 38 12.51 9.37 1.53
CA SER A 38 12.39 9.99 2.85
C SER A 38 13.05 9.18 3.98
N ASN A 39 13.04 7.84 3.88
CA ASN A 39 13.53 6.90 4.89
C ASN A 39 14.19 5.68 4.21
N PRO A 40 15.38 5.85 3.61
CA PRO A 40 16.05 4.80 2.85
C PRO A 40 16.34 3.53 3.67
N GLU A 41 16.59 3.66 4.98
CA GLU A 41 16.79 2.51 5.87
C GLU A 41 15.52 1.66 6.02
N TRP A 42 14.35 2.29 6.13
CA TRP A 42 13.07 1.57 6.18
C TRP A 42 12.78 0.87 4.86
N PHE A 43 13.04 1.55 3.74
CA PHE A 43 12.91 0.95 2.44
C PHE A 43 13.84 -0.27 2.29
N SER A 44 15.10 -0.17 2.72
CA SER A 44 16.07 -1.27 2.63
C SER A 44 15.67 -2.47 3.50
N GLU A 45 15.16 -2.25 4.71
CA GLU A 45 14.65 -3.33 5.56
C GLU A 45 13.40 -3.98 4.94
N TRP A 46 12.44 -3.17 4.47
CA TRP A 46 11.23 -3.66 3.82
C TRP A 46 11.52 -4.39 2.51
N TRP A 47 12.44 -3.90 1.65
CA TRP A 47 12.69 -4.41 0.29
C TRP A 47 13.09 -5.90 0.24
N LYS A 48 13.65 -6.43 1.34
CA LYS A 48 14.05 -7.83 1.45
C LYS A 48 12.89 -8.81 1.29
N GLY A 49 11.71 -8.45 1.82
CA GLY A 49 10.50 -9.30 1.78
C GLY A 49 9.29 -8.61 1.17
N GLN A 50 9.31 -7.27 1.13
CA GLN A 50 8.34 -6.37 0.53
C GLN A 50 6.89 -6.73 0.90
N GLU A 51 6.68 -7.08 2.18
CA GLU A 51 5.39 -7.49 2.74
C GLU A 51 4.34 -6.39 2.54
N LYS A 52 3.17 -6.78 2.05
CA LYS A 52 2.04 -5.90 1.76
C LYS A 52 0.77 -6.49 2.37
N VAL A 53 0.04 -5.67 3.11
CA VAL A 53 -1.26 -6.05 3.68
C VAL A 53 -2.32 -5.10 3.14
N VAL A 54 -3.36 -5.66 2.51
CA VAL A 54 -4.47 -4.87 1.97
C VAL A 54 -5.65 -4.93 2.92
N LEU A 55 -6.08 -3.77 3.39
CA LEU A 55 -7.22 -3.61 4.28
C LEU A 55 -8.36 -2.89 3.57
N LYS A 56 -9.54 -2.93 4.16
CA LYS A 56 -10.74 -2.27 3.67
C LYS A 56 -11.23 -1.21 4.64
N VAL A 57 -11.75 -0.10 4.11
CA VAL A 57 -12.51 0.92 4.84
C VAL A 57 -13.85 1.16 4.14
N ALA A 58 -14.84 1.54 4.92
CA ALA A 58 -16.21 1.71 4.44
C ALA A 58 -16.34 2.91 3.51
N ASN A 59 -15.63 4.02 3.75
CA ASN A 59 -15.81 5.27 3.02
C ASN A 59 -14.60 6.20 3.10
N LEU A 60 -14.71 7.43 2.58
CA LEU A 60 -13.63 8.43 2.53
C LEU A 60 -13.23 9.03 3.89
N LYS A 61 -14.14 9.02 4.87
CA LYS A 61 -13.90 9.65 6.17
C LYS A 61 -13.22 8.72 7.19
N GLU A 62 -13.14 7.44 6.86
CA GLU A 62 -12.34 6.44 7.60
C GLU A 62 -10.88 6.47 7.13
#